data_AF-A0A7V8D9L1-F1
#
_entry.id   AF-A0A7V8D9L1-F1
#
_cell.length_a   1.000
_cell.length_b   1.000
_cell.length_c   1.000
_cell.angle_alpha   90.00
_cell.angle_beta   90.00
_cell.angle_gamma   90.00
#
_symmetry.space_group_name_H-M   'P 1'
#
loop_
_entity.id
_entity.type
_entity.pdbx_description
1 polymer ?
#
loop_
_entity_poly.entity_id
_entity_poly.type
_entity_poly.pdbx_seq_one_letter_code
_entity_poly.pdbx_strand_id
1 'polypeptide(L)'
;MESYMETRTTTEVVALRAVCMDDRMMPHPASRPSSDEQVAATFDGEIFRCMAGTHMAVTIGRMVDGRAVWDNGSSMACQKGQALSYKGGQLTCTAQTAQRNCNERSLLRRFGPGVKYLTIKSQRQSSQYTSFRSSMFIDGGVGQGVY
;
A
#
# COMPACT_ATOMS: atom_id res chain seq x y z
N MET A 1 -16.88 29.49 -8.82
CA MET A 1 -16.40 28.14 -9.20
C MET A 1 -16.16 27.40 -7.90
N GLU A 2 -17.17 26.68 -7.41
CA GLU A 2 -17.09 26.01 -6.10
C GLU A 2 -16.65 24.57 -6.31
N SER A 3 -15.47 24.24 -5.79
CA SER A 3 -14.96 22.88 -5.73
C SER A 3 -15.40 22.24 -4.42
N TYR A 4 -16.23 21.20 -4.47
CA TYR A 4 -16.58 20.41 -3.28
C TYR A 4 -15.65 19.19 -3.19
N MET A 5 -14.86 19.11 -2.12
CA MET A 5 -13.95 18.00 -1.86
C MET A 5 -14.67 16.97 -0.98
N GLU A 6 -15.13 15.86 -1.57
CA GLU A 6 -15.70 14.76 -0.80
C GLU A 6 -14.59 13.77 -0.41
N THR A 7 -14.41 13.57 0.90
CA THR A 7 -13.45 12.58 1.43
C THR A 7 -14.18 11.27 1.70
N ARG A 8 -13.98 10.28 0.83
CA ARG A 8 -14.55 8.94 1.01
C ARG A 8 -13.54 8.00 1.64
N THR A 9 -13.90 7.43 2.80
CA THR A 9 -13.11 6.38 3.44
C THR A 9 -13.57 5.02 2.91
N THR A 10 -12.68 4.27 2.28
CA THR A 10 -12.94 2.92 1.78
C THR A 10 -11.97 1.94 2.44
N THR A 11 -12.51 0.83 2.95
CA THR A 11 -11.71 -0.32 3.37
C THR A 11 -11.45 -1.24 2.19
N GLU A 12 -10.18 -1.56 1.94
CA GLU A 12 -9.76 -2.51 0.91
C GLU A 12 -8.79 -3.53 1.50
N VAL A 13 -8.85 -4.77 0.99
CA VAL A 13 -7.92 -5.84 1.35
C VAL A 13 -6.70 -5.72 0.45
N VAL A 14 -5.53 -5.59 1.05
CA VAL A 14 -4.24 -5.45 0.36
C VAL A 14 -3.33 -6.62 0.63
N ALA A 15 -2.47 -6.90 -0.33
CA ALA A 15 -1.37 -7.84 -0.21
C ALA A 15 -0.08 -7.07 0.08
N LEU A 16 0.68 -7.49 1.08
CA LEU A 16 1.93 -6.89 1.48
C LEU A 16 3.07 -7.87 1.27
N ARG A 17 4.12 -7.39 0.62
CA ARG A 17 5.42 -8.05 0.61
C ARG A 17 6.47 -7.06 1.07
N ALA A 18 7.47 -7.56 1.79
CA ALA A 18 8.58 -6.75 2.25
C ALA A 18 9.90 -7.43 1.89
N VAL A 19 10.89 -6.62 1.53
CA VAL A 19 12.28 -7.01 1.32
C VAL A 19 13.18 -6.09 2.12
N CYS A 20 14.27 -6.64 2.64
CA CYS A 20 15.25 -5.88 3.40
C CYS A 20 16.44 -5.58 2.49
N MET A 21 16.74 -4.31 2.28
CA MET A 21 17.86 -3.89 1.48
C MET A 21 19.03 -3.54 2.39
N ASP A 22 20.20 -4.11 2.11
CA ASP A 22 21.44 -3.71 2.78
C ASP A 22 22.06 -2.45 2.16
N ASP A 23 23.19 -2.01 2.71
CA ASP A 23 23.91 -0.82 2.23
C ASP A 23 24.52 -0.99 0.83
N ARG A 24 24.53 -2.21 0.31
CA ARG A 24 24.97 -2.54 -1.05
C ARG A 24 23.78 -2.71 -2.00
N MET A 25 22.56 -2.36 -1.56
CA MET A 25 21.32 -2.55 -2.31
C MET A 25 21.02 -4.02 -2.64
N MET A 26 21.60 -4.97 -1.90
CA MET A 26 21.30 -6.39 -2.09
C MET A 26 19.98 -6.73 -1.36
N PRO A 27 19.01 -7.34 -2.06
CA PRO A 27 17.75 -7.75 -1.44
C PRO A 27 17.93 -9.00 -0.58
N HIS A 28 17.52 -8.89 0.68
CA HIS A 28 17.39 -9.96 1.65
C HIS A 28 15.91 -10.19 2.00
N PRO A 29 15.52 -11.43 2.36
CA PRO A 29 14.15 -11.71 2.76
C PRO A 29 13.79 -11.00 4.07
N ALA A 30 12.64 -10.32 4.08
CA ALA A 30 12.09 -9.76 5.33
C ALA A 30 11.51 -10.87 6.21
N SER A 31 11.76 -10.75 7.52
CA SER A 31 11.28 -11.71 8.51
C SER A 31 9.85 -11.40 8.94
N ARG A 32 9.03 -12.45 9.14
CA ARG A 32 7.65 -12.36 9.62
C ARG A 32 7.62 -12.72 11.11
N PRO A 33 7.10 -11.87 12.02
CA PRO A 33 6.99 -12.21 13.44
C PRO A 33 6.00 -13.35 13.73
N SER A 34 4.99 -13.53 12.87
CA SER A 34 3.99 -14.61 12.98
C SER A 34 3.83 -15.39 11.66
N SER A 35 3.28 -16.60 11.75
CA SER A 35 2.92 -17.43 10.58
C SER A 35 1.71 -16.91 9.80
N ASP A 36 0.84 -16.12 10.43
CA ASP A 36 -0.52 -15.85 9.91
C ASP A 36 -0.50 -15.04 8.62
N GLU A 37 -0.92 -15.63 7.51
CA GLU A 37 -0.94 -14.91 6.24
C GLU A 37 -2.02 -13.83 6.22
N GLN A 38 -3.16 -14.09 6.84
CA GLN A 38 -4.22 -13.11 7.02
C GLN A 38 -4.11 -12.47 8.40
N VAL A 39 -3.99 -11.14 8.42
CA VAL A 39 -3.90 -10.36 9.65
C VAL A 39 -5.25 -9.72 9.91
N ALA A 40 -5.81 -9.98 11.10
CA ALA A 40 -7.09 -9.43 11.51
C ALA A 40 -7.07 -7.90 11.54
N ALA A 41 -8.20 -7.26 11.23
CA ALA A 41 -8.31 -5.79 11.26
C ALA A 41 -8.11 -5.18 12.66
N THR A 42 -8.29 -5.99 13.72
CA THR A 42 -8.06 -5.64 15.13
C THR A 42 -6.62 -5.86 15.59
N PHE A 43 -5.76 -6.43 14.74
CA PHE A 43 -4.37 -6.67 15.07
C PHE A 43 -3.63 -5.35 15.32
N ASP A 44 -2.83 -5.32 16.38
CA ASP A 44 -1.92 -4.23 16.72
C ASP A 44 -0.54 -4.83 16.98
N GLY A 45 0.38 -4.60 16.04
CA GLY A 45 1.73 -5.15 16.17
C GLY A 45 2.55 -5.12 14.88
N GLU A 46 3.71 -5.76 14.97
CA GLU A 46 4.68 -5.84 13.87
C GLU A 46 4.29 -6.93 12.85
N ILE A 47 4.28 -6.56 11.58
CA ILE A 47 3.96 -7.43 10.45
C ILE A 47 5.23 -7.95 9.78
N PHE A 48 6.22 -7.09 9.61
CA PHE A 48 7.52 -7.42 9.06
C PHE A 48 8.63 -6.75 9.85
N ARG A 49 9.78 -7.43 9.91
CA ARG A 49 11.02 -6.92 10.51
C ARG A 49 12.22 -7.22 9.61
N CYS A 50 13.18 -6.32 9.63
CA CYS A 50 14.46 -6.46 8.94
C CYS A 50 15.61 -6.70 9.91
N MET A 51 16.65 -7.38 9.43
CA MET A 51 17.89 -7.57 10.17
C MET A 51 18.57 -6.22 10.46
N ALA A 52 19.32 -6.14 11.55
CA ALA A 52 20.06 -4.94 11.91
C ALA A 52 20.95 -4.45 10.75
N GLY A 53 20.95 -3.14 10.51
CA GLY A 53 21.72 -2.51 9.43
C GLY A 53 21.04 -2.49 8.07
N THR A 54 19.90 -3.17 7.89
CA THR A 54 19.13 -3.16 6.64
C THR A 54 17.89 -2.27 6.75
N HIS A 55 17.50 -1.62 5.65
CA HIS A 55 16.27 -0.84 5.56
C HIS A 55 15.19 -1.66 4.85
N MET A 56 13.92 -1.40 5.14
CA MET A 56 12.83 -2.19 4.59
C MET A 56 12.21 -1.49 3.40
N ALA A 57 12.03 -2.20 2.30
CA ALA A 57 11.18 -1.79 1.19
C ALA A 57 9.93 -2.67 1.16
N VAL A 58 8.76 -2.04 1.25
CA VAL A 58 7.46 -2.70 1.30
C VAL A 58 6.72 -2.38 0.00
N THR A 59 6.20 -3.41 -0.66
CA THR A 59 5.24 -3.25 -1.76
C THR A 59 3.85 -3.58 -1.24
N ILE A 60 2.90 -2.71 -1.57
CA ILE A 60 1.48 -2.80 -1.23
C ILE A 60 0.74 -3.08 -2.54
N GLY A 61 0.30 -4.31 -2.72
CA GLY A 61 -0.52 -4.75 -3.84
C GLY A 61 -2.00 -4.80 -3.47
N ARG A 62 -2.84 -4.96 -4.48
CA ARG A 62 -4.28 -5.17 -4.32
C ARG A 62 -4.61 -6.66 -4.31
N MET A 63 -5.69 -7.02 -3.64
CA MET A 63 -6.22 -8.39 -3.70
C MET A 63 -7.41 -8.41 -4.66
N VAL A 64 -7.30 -9.18 -5.75
CA VAL A 64 -8.34 -9.35 -6.78
C VAL A 64 -8.57 -10.84 -6.96
N ASP A 65 -9.81 -11.30 -6.82
CA ASP A 65 -10.20 -12.72 -6.99
C ASP A 65 -9.35 -13.71 -6.17
N GLY A 66 -8.99 -13.34 -4.94
CA GLY A 66 -8.17 -14.17 -4.05
C GLY A 66 -6.67 -14.17 -4.38
N ARG A 67 -6.21 -13.38 -5.36
CA ARG A 67 -4.81 -13.30 -5.77
C ARG A 67 -4.21 -11.93 -5.49
N ALA A 68 -2.94 -11.93 -5.12
CA ALA A 68 -2.16 -10.71 -4.97
C ALA A 68 -1.78 -10.15 -6.35
N VAL A 69 -2.33 -8.99 -6.70
CA VAL A 69 -2.00 -8.23 -7.90
C VAL A 69 -1.13 -7.05 -7.50
N TRP A 70 0.07 -6.98 -8.09
CA TRP A 70 1.06 -5.94 -7.78
C TRP A 70 1.02 -4.75 -8.75
N ASP A 71 0.11 -4.78 -9.72
CA ASP A 71 -0.04 -3.74 -10.75
C ASP A 71 -0.60 -2.45 -10.16
N ASN A 72 0.14 -1.36 -10.34
CA ASN A 72 -0.06 -0.06 -9.68
C ASN A 72 -0.04 -0.16 -8.14
N GLY A 73 0.73 -1.12 -7.61
CA GLY A 73 0.97 -1.22 -6.18
C GLY A 73 1.73 0.00 -5.66
N SER A 74 1.37 0.47 -4.47
CA SER A 74 2.14 1.51 -3.79
C SER A 74 3.37 0.88 -3.14
N SER A 75 4.41 1.68 -2.90
CA SER A 75 5.58 1.24 -2.15
C SER A 75 5.89 2.23 -1.04
N MET A 76 6.40 1.70 0.07
CA MET A 76 6.87 2.51 1.19
C MET A 76 8.17 1.91 1.71
N ALA A 77 9.02 2.76 2.29
CA ALA A 77 10.28 2.34 2.87
C ALA A 77 10.31 2.69 4.37
N CYS A 78 10.76 1.74 5.19
CA CYS A 78 11.06 1.99 6.60
C CYS A 78 12.57 2.09 6.80
N GLN A 79 12.99 2.95 7.71
CA GLN A 79 14.40 3.19 8.02
C GLN A 79 15.04 1.97 8.70
N LYS A 80 16.37 1.97 8.79
CA LYS A 80 17.12 0.93 9.51
C LYS A 80 16.65 0.89 10.97
N GLY A 81 16.42 -0.31 11.50
CA GLY A 81 15.92 -0.51 12.87
C GLY A 81 14.43 -0.23 13.05
N GLN A 82 13.69 0.02 11.97
CA GLN A 82 12.23 0.11 11.99
C GLN A 82 11.57 -1.19 11.52
N ALA A 83 10.39 -1.48 12.09
CA ALA A 83 9.48 -2.54 11.68
C ALA A 83 8.30 -1.91 10.94
N LEU A 84 7.69 -2.69 10.04
CA LEU A 84 6.36 -2.37 9.54
C LEU A 84 5.35 -2.84 10.57
N SER A 85 4.66 -1.91 11.21
CA SER A 85 3.55 -2.19 12.12
C SER A 85 2.21 -1.91 11.46
N TYR A 86 1.21 -2.69 11.87
CA TYR A 86 -0.18 -2.48 11.51
C TYR A 86 -0.98 -2.17 12.76
N LYS A 87 -1.76 -1.09 12.70
CA LYS A 87 -2.65 -0.66 13.78
C LYS A 87 -3.89 0.00 13.21
N GLY A 88 -5.07 -0.52 13.56
CA GLY A 88 -6.35 0.13 13.30
C GLY A 88 -6.71 0.35 11.83
N GLY A 89 -6.13 -0.41 10.90
CA GLY A 89 -6.31 -0.23 9.45
C GLY A 89 -5.23 0.61 8.76
N GLN A 90 -4.17 0.99 9.48
CA GLN A 90 -3.08 1.79 8.94
C GLN A 90 -1.73 1.07 9.08
N LEU A 91 -0.87 1.26 8.08
CA LEU A 91 0.52 0.81 8.09
C LEU A 91 1.43 1.95 8.49
N THR A 92 2.31 1.69 9.45
CA THR A 92 3.26 2.68 9.97
C THR A 92 4.63 2.04 10.15
N CYS A 93 5.68 2.80 9.92
CA CYS A 93 7.03 2.40 10.29
C CYS A 93 7.24 2.80 11.75
N THR A 94 7.46 1.82 12.62
CA THR A 94 7.72 2.03 14.06
C THR A 94 9.08 1.46 14.44
N ALA A 95 9.64 1.90 15.57
CA ALA A 95 10.89 1.31 16.06
C ALA A 95 10.70 -0.18 16.34
N GLN A 96 11.66 -1.02 15.92
CA GLN A 96 11.59 -2.46 16.18
C GLN A 96 11.59 -2.74 17.67
N THR A 97 10.70 -3.63 18.09
CA THR A 97 10.67 -4.16 19.45
C THR A 97 11.98 -4.87 19.73
N ALA A 98 12.66 -4.48 20.81
CA ALA A 98 13.93 -5.05 21.20
C ALA A 98 13.80 -6.57 21.41
N GLN A 99 14.63 -7.33 20.73
CA GLN A 99 14.67 -8.78 20.77
C GLN A 99 16.13 -9.26 20.72
N ARG A 100 16.36 -10.56 20.87
CA ARG A 100 17.69 -11.15 20.75
C ARG A 100 18.25 -10.93 19.33
N ASN A 101 19.56 -10.75 19.22
CA ASN A 101 20.26 -10.53 17.93
C ASN A 101 20.03 -11.61 16.85
N CYS A 102 19.56 -12.81 17.24
CA CYS A 102 19.28 -13.92 16.33
C CYS A 102 17.78 -14.10 16.01
N ASN A 103 16.92 -13.20 16.48
CA ASN A 103 15.48 -13.33 16.37
C ASN A 103 15.03 -13.35 14.90
N GLU A 104 15.47 -12.39 14.10
CA GLU A 104 15.08 -12.24 12.69
C GLU A 104 15.48 -13.49 11.88
N ARG A 105 16.68 -14.03 12.13
CA ARG A 105 17.15 -15.27 11.49
C ARG A 105 16.34 -16.49 11.94
N SER A 106 15.95 -16.54 13.20
CA SER A 106 15.09 -17.60 13.74
C SER A 106 13.68 -17.53 13.15
N LEU A 107 13.12 -16.33 13.01
CA LEU A 107 11.84 -16.08 12.36
C LEU A 107 11.86 -16.50 10.88
N LEU A 108 12.94 -16.19 10.15
CA LEU A 108 13.10 -16.63 8.76
C LEU A 108 13.17 -18.16 8.63
N ARG A 109 13.80 -18.86 9.58
CA ARG A 109 13.80 -20.33 9.57
C ARG A 109 12.44 -20.92 9.92
N ARG A 110 11.69 -20.26 10.80
CA ARG A 110 10.41 -20.76 11.31
C ARG A 110 9.24 -20.46 10.36
N PHE A 111 9.20 -19.25 9.82
CA PHE A 111 8.08 -18.75 9.03
C PHE A 111 8.47 -18.45 7.57
N GLY A 112 9.75 -18.27 7.27
CA GLY A 112 10.19 -17.92 5.92
C GLY A 112 9.74 -16.52 5.46
N PRO A 113 10.21 -16.10 4.27
CA PRO A 113 9.64 -14.96 3.58
C PRO A 113 8.20 -15.26 3.15
N GLY A 114 7.39 -14.22 2.95
CA GLY A 114 6.03 -14.42 2.44
C GLY A 114 5.24 -13.14 2.29
N VAL A 115 4.02 -13.31 1.80
CA VAL A 115 3.03 -12.23 1.65
C VAL A 115 2.13 -12.23 2.89
N LYS A 116 1.67 -11.04 3.29
CA LYS A 116 0.65 -10.85 4.33
C LYS A 116 -0.55 -10.14 3.71
N TYR A 117 -1.75 -10.56 4.07
CA TYR A 117 -3.00 -9.95 3.63
C TYR A 117 -3.65 -9.22 4.79
N LEU A 118 -3.99 -7.96 4.60
CA LEU A 118 -4.63 -7.16 5.64
C LEU A 118 -5.59 -6.12 5.07
N THR A 119 -6.52 -5.68 5.90
CA THR A 119 -7.50 -4.66 5.54
C THR A 119 -6.95 -3.28 5.88
N ILE A 120 -6.73 -2.42 4.90
CA ILE A 120 -6.37 -1.02 5.15
C ILE A 120 -7.57 -0.11 4.97
N LYS A 121 -7.57 1.01 5.71
CA LYS A 121 -8.49 2.12 5.51
C LYS A 121 -7.80 3.13 4.60
N SER A 122 -8.27 3.26 3.37
CA SER A 122 -7.80 4.29 2.44
C SER A 122 -8.79 5.46 2.44
N GLN A 123 -8.30 6.68 2.62
CA GLN A 123 -9.05 7.89 2.34
C GLN A 123 -8.78 8.30 0.88
N ARG A 124 -9.79 8.19 0.01
CA ARG A 124 -9.71 8.72 -1.35
C ARG A 124 -10.45 10.05 -1.38
N GLN A 125 -9.73 11.12 -1.74
CA GLN A 125 -10.34 12.41 -2.07
C GLN A 125 -10.79 12.34 -3.52
N SER A 126 -12.09 12.48 -3.77
CA SER A 126 -12.64 12.59 -5.13
C SER A 126 -12.96 14.05 -5.40
N SER A 127 -12.32 14.64 -6.42
CA SER A 127 -12.66 15.97 -6.92
C SER A 127 -13.65 15.80 -8.07
N GLN A 128 -14.93 15.97 -7.79
CA GLN A 128 -15.96 15.87 -8.81
C GLN A 128 -16.18 17.25 -9.44
N TYR A 129 -15.63 17.46 -10.64
CA TYR A 129 -15.90 18.66 -11.42
C TYR A 129 -17.30 18.56 -12.03
N THR A 130 -18.25 19.37 -11.56
CA THR A 130 -19.55 19.49 -12.21
C THR A 130 -19.35 20.20 -13.56
N SER A 131 -19.23 19.46 -14.65
CA SER A 131 -19.26 20.06 -15.99
C SER A 131 -20.69 20.50 -16.29
N PHE A 132 -20.92 21.82 -16.23
CA PHE A 132 -22.14 22.42 -16.78
C PHE A 132 -22.18 22.10 -18.27
N ARG A 133 -23.10 21.22 -18.70
CA ARG A 133 -23.39 20.98 -20.12
C ARG A 133 -24.24 22.15 -20.63
N SER A 134 -23.59 23.26 -20.95
CA SER A 134 -24.22 24.32 -21.75
C SER A 134 -24.14 23.89 -23.21
N SER A 135 -25.25 23.37 -23.76
CA SER A 135 -25.38 23.11 -25.19
C SER A 135 -25.46 24.45 -25.93
N MET A 136 -24.33 24.97 -26.38
CA MET A 136 -24.29 26.06 -27.36
C MET A 136 -24.31 25.43 -28.75
N PHE A 137 -25.45 25.54 -29.44
CA PHE A 137 -25.59 25.15 -30.84
C PHE A 137 -25.03 26.29 -31.71
N ILE A 138 -23.92 26.05 -32.41
CA ILE A 138 -23.46 26.93 -33.49
C ILE A 138 -24.04 26.38 -34.78
N ASP A 139 -25.13 27.00 -35.22
CA ASP A 139 -25.80 26.72 -36.49
C ASP A 139 -24.98 27.34 -37.63
N GLY A 140 -24.09 26.52 -38.21
CA GLY A 140 -23.22 26.90 -39.33
C GLY A 140 -23.79 26.40 -40.65
N GLY A 141 -24.92 26.96 -41.09
CA GLY A 141 -25.51 26.71 -42.40
C GLY A 141 -25.30 27.87 -43.37
N VAL A 142 -24.43 27.72 -44.36
CA VAL A 142 -24.44 28.53 -45.59
C VAL A 142 -24.44 27.60 -46.80
N GLY A 143 -25.64 27.43 -47.37
CA GLY A 143 -25.86 26.71 -48.62
C GLY A 143 -26.02 27.68 -49.79
N GLN A 144 -25.40 27.30 -50.91
CA GLN A 144 -25.89 27.37 -52.29
C GLN A 144 -26.30 28.73 -52.90
N GLY A 145 -25.74 29.00 -54.08
CA GLY A 145 -26.59 29.24 -55.25
C GLY A 145 -26.32 30.51 -56.07
N VAL A 146 -25.68 30.31 -57.23
CA VAL A 146 -25.97 30.90 -58.56
C VAL A 146 -26.63 32.28 -58.65
N TYR A 147 -25.91 33.24 -59.25
CA TYR A 147 -26.17 33.73 -60.62
C TYR A 147 -24.88 34.28 -61.23
#